data_AF-A0A956FLL2-F1
#
_entry.id   AF-A0A956FLL2-F1
#
_cell.length_a   1.000
_cell.length_b   1.000
_cell.length_c   1.000
_cell.angle_alpha   90.00
_cell.angle_beta   90.00
_cell.angle_gamma   90.00
#
_symmetry.space_group_name_H-M   'P 1'
#
loop_
_entity.id
_entity.type
_entity.pdbx_description
1 polymer ?
#
loop_
_entity_poly.entity_id
_entity_poly.type
_entity_poly.pdbx_seq_one_letter_code
_entity_poly.pdbx_strand_id
1 'polypeptide(L)'
;MTRIFGATIANFFFPGAGYLILGEKVGLALAWLVGVIGLTYVEFGIQDAAPDYYWPMFASVFVMNTAFAVDAFRVGKAKLGGRV
;
A
#
# COMPACT_ATOMS: atom_id res chain seq x y z
N MET A 1 16.48 10.72 -2.79
CA MET A 1 15.28 10.83 -3.64
C MET A 1 14.87 9.47 -4.22
N THR A 2 15.78 8.69 -4.80
CA THR A 2 15.53 7.34 -5.36
C THR A 2 14.84 6.37 -4.39
N ARG A 3 15.26 6.34 -3.12
CA ARG A 3 14.62 5.52 -2.07
C ARG A 3 13.16 5.87 -1.81
N ILE A 4 12.76 7.13 -1.98
CA ILE A 4 11.36 7.57 -1.79
C ILE A 4 10.50 7.08 -2.94
N PHE A 5 10.99 7.21 -4.18
CA PHE A 5 10.27 6.68 -5.33
C PHE A 5 10.11 5.16 -5.23
N GLY A 6 11.18 4.44 -4.85
CA GLY A 6 11.10 3.01 -4.58
C GLY A 6 10.07 2.67 -3.49
N ALA A 7 10.07 3.40 -2.38
CA ALA A 7 9.09 3.23 -1.32
C ALA A 7 7.65 3.53 -1.78
N THR A 8 7.46 4.57 -2.58
CA THR A 8 6.15 4.99 -3.11
C THR A 8 5.56 3.92 -4.00
N ILE A 9 6.35 3.43 -4.96
CA ILE A 9 5.95 2.35 -5.86
C ILE A 9 5.68 1.07 -5.06
N ALA A 10 6.55 0.73 -4.11
CA ALA A 10 6.34 -0.44 -3.25
C ALA A 10 5.02 -0.34 -2.46
N ASN A 11 4.68 0.83 -1.91
CA ASN A 11 3.44 1.02 -1.16
C ASN A 11 2.18 1.00 -2.02
N PHE A 12 2.30 1.30 -3.33
CA PHE A 12 1.20 1.14 -4.28
C PHE A 12 0.88 -0.34 -4.52
N PHE A 13 1.88 -1.22 -4.64
CA PHE A 13 1.61 -2.64 -4.86
C PHE A 13 1.34 -3.40 -3.56
N PHE A 14 2.06 -3.03 -2.50
CA PHE A 14 2.00 -3.69 -1.20
C PHE A 14 1.86 -2.63 -0.10
N PRO A 15 0.62 -2.27 0.27
CA PRO A 15 0.34 -1.37 1.39
C PRO A 15 1.14 -1.76 2.64
N GLY A 16 2.11 -0.93 3.02
CA GLY A 16 3.03 -1.18 4.12
C GLY A 16 4.49 -1.33 3.72
N ALA A 17 4.79 -1.91 2.56
CA ALA A 17 6.17 -2.16 2.12
C ALA A 17 7.00 -0.87 1.98
N GLY A 18 6.38 0.20 1.48
CA GLY A 18 7.02 1.50 1.36
C GLY A 18 7.44 2.10 2.70
N TYR A 19 6.61 1.93 3.72
CA TYR A 19 6.92 2.40 5.08
C TYR A 19 8.09 1.63 5.69
N LEU A 20 8.17 0.30 5.47
CA LEU A 20 9.31 -0.51 5.88
C LEU A 20 10.61 -0.08 5.19
N ILE A 21 10.55 0.19 3.87
CA ILE A 21 11.70 0.71 3.12
C ILE A 21 12.16 2.06 3.69
N LEU A 22 11.24 2.90 4.15
CA LEU A 22 11.57 4.18 4.78
C LEU A 22 12.00 4.05 6.25
N GLY A 23 11.76 2.90 6.88
CA GLY A 23 11.97 2.68 8.31
C GLY A 23 11.01 3.48 9.20
N GLU A 24 9.80 3.77 8.69
CA GLU A 24 8.79 4.60 9.35
C GLU A 24 7.51 3.79 9.57
N LYS A 25 6.68 4.18 10.55
CA LYS A 25 5.36 3.58 10.80
C LYS A 25 5.37 2.04 10.84
N VAL A 26 6.44 1.41 11.36
CA VAL A 26 6.71 -0.04 11.18
C VAL A 26 5.57 -0.94 11.65
N GLY A 27 5.00 -0.71 12.84
CA GLY A 27 3.88 -1.52 13.32
C GLY A 27 2.65 -1.42 12.42
N LEU A 28 2.33 -0.21 11.95
CA LEU A 28 1.23 0.02 11.02
C LEU A 28 1.53 -0.59 9.64
N ALA A 29 2.78 -0.55 9.19
CA ALA A 29 3.23 -1.16 7.96
C ALA A 29 3.00 -2.68 7.96
N LEU A 30 3.34 -3.36 9.06
CA LEU A 30 3.08 -4.79 9.22
C LEU A 30 1.58 -5.09 9.24
N ALA A 31 0.77 -4.27 9.92
CA ALA A 31 -0.68 -4.43 9.94
C ALA A 31 -1.30 -4.31 8.54
N TRP A 32 -0.87 -3.32 7.74
CA TRP A 32 -1.33 -3.19 6.35
C TRP A 32 -0.90 -4.35 5.47
N LEU A 33 0.32 -4.85 5.63
CA LEU A 33 0.80 -6.00 4.88
C LEU A 33 0.00 -7.26 5.20
N VAL A 34 -0.31 -7.51 6.48
CA VAL A 34 -1.18 -8.63 6.86
C VAL A 34 -2.58 -8.44 6.29
N GLY A 35 -3.13 -7.22 6.36
CA GLY A 35 -4.43 -6.88 5.82
C GLY A 35 -4.54 -7.13 4.31
N VAL A 36 -3.55 -6.68 3.52
CA VAL A 36 -3.58 -6.87 2.07
C VAL A 36 -3.44 -8.34 1.68
N ILE A 37 -2.63 -9.12 2.40
CA ILE A 37 -2.54 -10.58 2.18
C ILE A 37 -3.92 -11.24 2.38
N GLY A 38 -4.64 -10.84 3.43
CA GLY A 38 -6.00 -11.31 3.68
C GLY A 38 -6.98 -10.90 2.58
N LEU A 39 -6.92 -9.66 2.11
CA LEU A 39 -7.77 -9.18 1.01
C LEU A 39 -7.48 -9.90 -0.30
N THR A 40 -6.21 -10.12 -0.65
CA THR A 40 -5.81 -10.86 -1.85
C THR A 40 -6.31 -12.32 -1.82
N TYR A 41 -6.29 -12.95 -0.64
CA TYR A 41 -6.87 -14.29 -0.48
C TYR A 41 -8.38 -14.31 -0.79
N VAL A 42 -9.12 -13.29 -0.32
CA VAL A 42 -10.56 -13.14 -0.59
C VAL A 42 -10.84 -12.79 -2.05
N GLU A 43 -10.03 -11.91 -2.64
CA GLU A 43 -10.12 -11.46 -4.04
C GLU A 43 -10.08 -12.63 -5.02
N PHE A 44 -9.16 -13.58 -4.85
CA PHE A 44 -9.10 -14.78 -5.69
C PHE A 44 -10.36 -15.65 -5.59
N GLY A 45 -11.05 -15.66 -4.44
CA GLY A 45 -12.32 -16.38 -4.29
C GLY A 45 -13.52 -15.66 -4.94
N ILE A 46 -13.52 -14.33 -4.93
CA ILE A 46 -14.61 -13.53 -5.52
C ILE A 46 -14.64 -13.63 -7.04
N GLN A 47 -13.47 -13.79 -7.68
CA GLN A 47 -13.39 -13.87 -9.14
C GLN A 47 -14.25 -15.02 -9.70
N ASP A 48 -14.34 -16.15 -8.99
CA ASP A 48 -15.17 -17.29 -9.39
C ASP A 48 -16.59 -17.21 -8.82
N ALA A 49 -16.75 -16.75 -7.58
CA ALA A 49 -18.03 -16.79 -6.87
C ALA A 49 -18.97 -15.64 -7.24
N ALA A 50 -18.44 -14.46 -7.58
CA ALA A 50 -19.22 -13.25 -7.81
C ALA A 50 -18.47 -12.26 -8.75
N PRO A 51 -18.30 -12.62 -10.04
CA PRO A 51 -17.44 -11.90 -10.99
C PRO A 51 -17.85 -10.43 -11.21
N ASP A 52 -19.12 -10.09 -11.05
CA ASP A 52 -19.61 -8.71 -11.18
C ASP A 52 -19.02 -7.76 -10.12
N TYR A 53 -18.60 -8.29 -8.97
CA TYR A 53 -17.96 -7.50 -7.91
C TYR A 53 -16.45 -7.35 -8.08
N TYR A 54 -15.84 -8.07 -9.02
CA TYR A 54 -14.40 -8.00 -9.26
C TYR A 54 -13.95 -6.57 -9.60
N TRP A 55 -14.62 -5.92 -10.56
CA TRP A 55 -14.27 -4.56 -10.98
C TRP A 55 -14.44 -3.50 -9.88
N PRO A 56 -15.57 -3.47 -9.13
CA PRO A 56 -15.69 -2.60 -7.96
C PRO A 56 -14.62 -2.84 -6.89
N MET A 57 -14.28 -4.10 -6.60
CA MET A 57 -13.24 -4.45 -5.63
C MET A 57 -11.86 -4.00 -6.12
N PHE A 58 -11.50 -4.29 -7.37
CA PHE A 58 -10.26 -3.84 -7.99
C PHE A 58 -10.13 -2.30 -7.96
N ALA A 59 -11.18 -1.58 -8.34
CA ALA A 59 -11.19 -0.11 -8.30
C ALA A 59 -10.99 0.43 -6.87
N SER A 60 -11.61 -0.22 -5.89
CA SER A 60 -11.45 0.14 -4.48
C SER A 60 -10.02 -0.07 -3.98
N VAL A 61 -9.42 -1.22 -4.31
CA VAL A 61 -8.01 -1.51 -3.99
C VAL A 61 -7.08 -0.53 -4.68
N PHE A 62 -7.31 -0.21 -5.96
CA PHE A 62 -6.52 0.76 -6.71
C PHE A 62 -6.51 2.14 -6.04
N VAL A 63 -7.68 2.65 -5.64
CA VAL A 63 -7.81 3.94 -4.94
C VAL A 63 -7.08 3.91 -3.59
N MET A 64 -7.29 2.85 -2.81
CA MET A 64 -6.66 2.68 -1.51
C MET A 64 -5.12 2.62 -1.62
N ASN A 65 -4.61 1.83 -2.55
CA ASN A 65 -3.19 1.69 -2.82
C ASN A 65 -2.54 2.99 -3.31
N THR A 66 -3.26 3.77 -4.11
CA THR A 66 -2.84 5.12 -4.50
C THR A 66 -2.68 6.01 -3.28
N ALA A 67 -3.62 5.98 -2.33
CA ALA A 67 -3.54 6.76 -1.10
C ALA A 67 -2.31 6.35 -0.25
N PHE A 68 -2.02 5.04 -0.14
CA PHE A 68 -0.82 4.54 0.54
C PHE A 68 0.48 4.98 -0.13
N ALA A 69 0.54 4.99 -1.46
CA ALA A 69 1.68 5.47 -2.21
C ALA A 69 1.93 6.97 -1.93
N VAL A 70 0.87 7.79 -2.00
CA VAL A 70 0.94 9.22 -1.72
C VAL A 70 1.41 9.49 -0.29
N ASP A 71 0.92 8.76 0.70
CA ASP A 71 1.38 8.92 2.09
C ASP A 71 2.85 8.52 2.26
N ALA A 72 3.29 7.39 1.68
CA ALA A 72 4.71 7.00 1.70
C ALA A 72 5.62 8.06 1.06
N PHE A 73 5.19 8.66 -0.04
CA PHE A 73 5.92 9.77 -0.67
C PHE A 73 6.03 10.98 0.27
N ARG A 74 4.92 11.36 0.94
CA ARG A 74 4.89 12.47 1.90
C ARG A 74 5.80 12.21 3.11
N VAL A 75 5.72 11.02 3.69
CA VAL A 75 6.58 10.58 4.81
C VAL A 75 8.05 10.62 4.39
N GLY A 76 8.38 10.07 3.22
CA GLY A 76 9.74 10.09 2.69
C GLY A 76 10.27 11.51 2.48
N LYS A 77 9.45 12.42 1.93
CA LYS A 77 9.83 13.82 1.77
C LYS A 77 10.02 14.54 3.10
N ALA A 78 9.16 14.31 4.09
CA ALA A 78 9.28 14.90 5.42
C ALA A 78 10.61 14.50 6.08
N LYS A 79 10.97 13.21 5.96
CA LYS A 79 12.24 12.66 6.46
C LYS A 79 13.47 13.27 5.80
N LEU A 80 13.46 13.48 4.48
CA LEU A 80 14.57 14.17 3.79
C LEU A 80 14.68 15.66 4.13
N GLY A 81 13.56 16.31 4.46
CA GLY A 81 13.52 17.73 4.80
C GLY A 81 13.88 18.05 6.26
N GLY A 82 14.31 17.08 7.05
CA GLY A 82 14.65 17.27 8.46
C GLY A 82 13.47 17.65 9.35
N ARG A 83 12.22 17.39 8.91
CA ARG A 83 11.03 17.52 9.76
C ARG A 83 10.76 16.18 10.43
N VAL A 84 11.71 15.79 11.28
CA VAL A 84 11.58 14.81 12.37
C VAL A 84 12.28 15.44 13.56
#